data_AF-A0A6A5TK28-F1
#
_entry.id   AF-A0A6A5TK28-F1
#
_cell.length_a   1.000
_cell.length_b   1.000
_cell.length_c   1.000
_cell.angle_alpha   90.00
_cell.angle_beta   90.00
_cell.angle_gamma   90.00
#
_symmetry.space_group_name_H-M   'P 1'
#
loop_
_entity.id
_entity.type
_entity.pdbx_description
1 polymer ?
#
loop_
_entity_poly.entity_id
_entity_poly.type
_entity_poly.pdbx_seq_one_letter_code
_entity_poly.pdbx_strand_id
1 'polypeptide(L)'
;MPQKQSPAHLARTAKLDTVYKHFWWNTVYSPENRSDADSPWDEIDPAHGIVSVDQMWAAAQNWPLSGYYPDDKTKSVYLLEAYHLLHCIRIMRLTF
;
A
#
# COMPACT_ATOMS: atom_id res chain seq x y z
N MET A 1 4.64 -9.75 -25.33
CA MET A 1 3.61 -10.79 -25.07
C MET A 1 2.30 -10.09 -24.75
N PRO A 2 1.14 -10.54 -25.24
CA PRO A 2 -0.13 -9.93 -24.88
C PRO A 2 -0.34 -10.07 -23.37
N GLN A 3 -0.64 -8.95 -22.70
CA GLN A 3 -0.89 -8.93 -21.27
C GLN A 3 -2.23 -9.65 -21.02
N LYS A 4 -2.17 -10.81 -20.36
CA LYS A 4 -3.36 -11.61 -20.04
C LYS A 4 -4.29 -10.75 -19.18
N GLN A 5 -5.54 -10.58 -19.60
CA GLN A 5 -6.52 -9.82 -18.82
C GLN A 5 -6.70 -10.47 -17.45
N SER A 6 -6.67 -9.64 -16.40
CA SER A 6 -6.98 -10.07 -15.05
C SER A 6 -8.39 -10.69 -15.01
N PRO A 7 -8.60 -11.81 -14.29
CA PRO A 7 -9.92 -12.38 -14.09
C PRO A 7 -10.94 -11.35 -13.58
N ALA A 8 -12.17 -11.40 -14.08
CA ALA A 8 -13.22 -10.43 -13.76
C ALA A 8 -13.65 -10.40 -12.28
N HIS A 9 -13.34 -11.45 -11.52
CA HIS A 9 -13.64 -11.55 -10.09
C HIS A 9 -12.59 -10.87 -9.20
N LEU A 10 -11.47 -10.39 -9.76
CA LEU A 10 -10.47 -9.65 -9.02
C LEU A 10 -10.79 -8.17 -9.04
N ALA A 11 -10.38 -7.46 -7.98
CA ALA A 11 -10.47 -6.02 -7.92
C ALA A 11 -9.85 -5.38 -9.17
N ARG A 12 -10.55 -4.40 -9.75
CA ARG A 12 -10.10 -3.72 -10.96
C ARG A 12 -8.78 -3.00 -10.68
N THR A 13 -7.70 -3.44 -11.32
CA THR A 13 -6.45 -2.68 -11.33
C THR A 13 -6.58 -1.54 -12.35
N ALA A 14 -6.19 -0.33 -11.95
CA ALA A 14 -6.06 0.76 -12.91
C ALA A 14 -5.05 0.35 -14.00
N LYS A 15 -5.28 0.78 -15.24
CA LYS A 15 -4.29 0.57 -16.31
C LYS A 15 -2.99 1.25 -15.87
N LEU A 16 -1.93 0.45 -15.72
CA LEU A 16 -0.63 0.97 -15.34
C LEU A 16 -0.13 1.94 -16.43
N ASP A 17 0.36 3.08 -15.99
CA ASP A 17 1.02 4.04 -16.86
C ASP A 17 2.31 3.41 -17.42
N THR A 18 2.48 3.47 -18.74
CA THR A 18 3.68 2.95 -19.43
C THR A 18 4.67 4.05 -19.78
N VAL A 19 4.42 5.30 -19.35
CA VAL A 19 5.36 6.41 -19.51
C VAL A 19 6.62 6.13 -18.71
N TYR A 20 7.78 6.20 -19.36
CA TYR A 20 9.07 6.12 -18.69
C TYR A 20 9.20 7.25 -17.67
N LYS A 21 9.51 6.89 -16.43
CA LYS A 21 9.87 7.83 -15.36
C LYS A 21 11.26 7.47 -14.89
N HIS A 22 12.13 8.47 -14.81
CA HIS A 22 13.46 8.28 -14.27
C HIS A 22 13.35 7.88 -12.79
N PHE A 23 14.03 6.79 -12.41
CA PHE A 23 14.05 6.30 -11.04
C PHE A 23 15.21 6.94 -10.28
N TRP A 24 14.90 7.83 -9.36
CA TRP A 24 15.89 8.46 -8.48
C TRP A 24 16.09 7.61 -7.23
N TRP A 25 17.25 6.96 -7.14
CA TRP A 25 17.67 6.20 -5.96
C TRP A 25 18.32 7.06 -4.85
N ASN A 26 18.80 8.25 -5.21
CA ASN A 26 19.46 9.20 -4.31
C ASN A 26 18.44 10.23 -3.82
N THR A 27 17.63 9.81 -2.86
CA THR A 27 16.61 10.66 -2.22
C THR A 27 17.00 10.94 -0.77
N VAL A 28 16.21 11.77 -0.08
CA VAL A 28 16.35 11.98 1.37
C VAL A 28 16.18 10.69 2.19
N TYR A 29 15.59 9.64 1.60
CA TYR A 29 15.44 8.32 2.23
C TYR A 29 16.67 7.41 2.03
N SER A 30 17.64 7.80 1.20
CA SER A 30 18.84 7.03 0.89
C SER A 30 20.10 7.92 0.77
N PRO A 31 20.43 8.73 1.80
CA PRO A 31 21.65 9.51 1.87
C PRO A 31 22.89 8.62 2.11
N GLU A 32 24.08 9.19 1.89
CA GLU A 32 25.35 8.51 2.18
C GLU A 32 25.52 8.20 3.68
N ASN A 33 25.19 9.17 4.55
CA ASN A 33 25.17 8.96 5.98
C ASN A 33 23.81 8.42 6.42
N ARG A 34 23.79 7.18 6.90
CA ARG A 34 22.57 6.47 7.26
C ARG A 34 21.67 7.24 8.21
N SER A 35 22.22 7.89 9.24
CA SER A 35 21.43 8.59 10.27
C SER A 35 20.61 9.76 9.72
N ASP A 36 21.05 10.34 8.61
CA ASP A 36 20.37 11.50 8.01
C ASP A 36 18.99 11.11 7.45
N ALA A 37 18.76 9.81 7.23
CA ALA A 37 17.47 9.29 6.79
C ALA A 37 16.52 8.94 7.95
N ASP A 38 16.94 9.03 9.22
CA ASP A 38 16.09 8.60 10.34
C ASP A 38 14.79 9.42 10.42
N SER A 39 14.89 10.76 10.38
CA SER A 39 13.71 11.65 10.39
C SER A 39 12.72 11.36 9.24
N PRO A 40 13.13 11.35 7.96
CA PRO A 40 12.17 11.09 6.88
C PRO A 40 11.58 9.67 6.96
N TRP A 41 12.33 8.67 7.42
CA TRP A 41 11.78 7.31 7.63
C TRP A 41 10.81 7.22 8.81
N ASP A 42 11.02 8.00 9.87
CA ASP A 42 10.13 8.04 11.04
C ASP A 42 8.83 8.81 10.78
N GLU A 43 8.85 9.75 9.84
CA GLU A 43 7.65 10.47 9.38
C GLU A 43 6.71 9.59 8.53
N ILE A 44 7.19 8.46 8.00
CA ILE A 44 6.33 7.49 7.31
C ILE A 44 5.50 6.75 8.35
N ASP A 45 4.20 7.05 8.42
CA ASP A 45 3.23 6.26 9.17
C ASP A 45 2.63 5.15 8.29
N PRO A 46 2.99 3.87 8.50
CA PRO A 46 2.43 2.78 7.72
C PRO A 46 0.94 2.53 8.00
N ALA A 47 0.41 3.03 9.14
CA ALA A 47 -0.98 2.85 9.53
C ALA A 47 -1.96 3.60 8.60
N HIS A 48 -1.50 4.65 7.90
CA HIS A 48 -2.27 5.30 6.84
C HIS A 48 -2.69 4.35 5.70
N GLY A 49 -2.07 3.18 5.60
CA GLY A 49 -2.48 2.12 4.68
C GLY A 49 -3.74 1.36 5.07
N ILE A 50 -4.26 1.55 6.28
CA ILE A 50 -5.45 0.86 6.77
C ILE A 50 -6.67 1.73 6.48
N VAL A 51 -7.59 1.21 5.66
CA VAL A 51 -8.81 1.93 5.26
C VAL A 51 -10.04 1.12 5.61
N SER A 52 -11.06 1.77 6.18
CA SER A 52 -12.38 1.18 6.39
C SER A 52 -13.32 1.60 5.26
N VAL A 53 -14.01 0.64 4.64
CA VAL A 53 -14.88 0.87 3.49
C VAL A 53 -16.22 0.18 3.71
N ASP A 54 -17.31 0.76 3.22
CA ASP A 54 -18.64 0.13 3.24
C ASP A 54 -18.61 -1.26 2.58
N GLN A 55 -19.19 -2.25 3.26
CA GLN A 55 -19.09 -3.65 2.84
C GLN A 55 -19.86 -3.92 1.54
N MET A 56 -21.03 -3.29 1.36
CA MET A 56 -21.84 -3.48 0.16
C MET A 56 -21.17 -2.85 -1.06
N TRP A 57 -20.60 -1.66 -0.90
CA TRP A 57 -19.83 -0.99 -1.94
C TRP A 57 -18.60 -1.81 -2.33
N ALA A 58 -17.83 -2.29 -1.35
CA ALA A 58 -16.62 -3.09 -1.60
C ALA A 58 -16.95 -4.39 -2.35
N ALA A 59 -18.04 -5.08 -1.95
CA ALA A 59 -18.54 -6.26 -2.65
C ALA A 59 -18.93 -5.94 -4.09
N ALA A 60 -19.60 -4.81 -4.34
CA ALA A 60 -19.96 -4.36 -5.69
C ALA A 60 -18.73 -4.03 -6.56
N GLN A 61 -17.59 -3.68 -5.95
CA GLN A 61 -16.31 -3.49 -6.65
C GLN A 61 -15.50 -4.79 -6.82
N ASN A 62 -16.03 -5.95 -6.40
CA ASN A 62 -15.33 -7.24 -6.37
C ASN A 62 -14.09 -7.23 -5.48
N TRP A 63 -14.11 -6.45 -4.40
CA TRP A 63 -13.04 -6.52 -3.40
C TRP A 63 -13.21 -7.81 -2.58
N PRO A 64 -12.10 -8.46 -2.15
CA PRO A 64 -12.19 -9.62 -1.28
C PRO A 64 -12.97 -9.31 0.00
N LEU A 65 -13.66 -10.32 0.53
CA LEU A 65 -14.26 -10.21 1.87
C LEU A 65 -13.12 -10.01 2.88
N SER A 66 -13.28 -9.02 3.75
CA SER A 66 -12.32 -8.70 4.79
C SER A 66 -13.00 -8.62 6.16
N GLY A 67 -12.18 -8.52 7.20
CA GLY A 67 -12.65 -8.34 8.59
C GLY A 67 -13.45 -7.04 8.76
N TYR A 68 -14.39 -7.08 9.70
CA TYR A 68 -15.22 -5.92 10.05
C TYR A 68 -14.42 -4.86 10.80
N TYR A 69 -14.80 -3.59 10.64
CA TYR A 69 -14.31 -2.54 11.52
C TYR A 69 -14.88 -2.75 12.94
N PRO A 70 -14.07 -2.69 14.01
CA PRO A 70 -14.51 -3.06 15.35
C PRO A 70 -15.76 -2.33 15.85
N ASP A 71 -15.87 -1.03 15.54
CA ASP A 71 -16.96 -0.18 16.03
C ASP A 71 -18.15 -0.08 15.06
N ASP A 72 -17.99 -0.55 13.82
CA ASP A 72 -19.02 -0.48 12.77
C ASP A 72 -18.97 -1.70 11.84
N LYS A 73 -19.86 -2.65 12.08
CA LYS A 73 -19.97 -3.89 11.29
C LYS A 73 -20.50 -3.70 9.88
N THR A 74 -20.94 -2.50 9.50
CA THR A 74 -21.29 -2.20 8.10
C THR A 74 -20.05 -1.96 7.24
N LYS A 75 -18.89 -1.80 7.86
CA LYS A 75 -17.61 -1.53 7.18
C LYS A 75 -16.66 -2.71 7.28
N SER A 76 -15.92 -2.93 6.21
CA SER A 76 -14.78 -3.85 6.13
C SER A 76 -13.47 -3.07 6.12
N VAL A 77 -12.44 -3.64 6.74
CA VAL A 77 -11.10 -3.04 6.84
C VAL A 77 -10.20 -3.63 5.76
N TYR A 78 -9.48 -2.78 5.03
CA TYR A 78 -8.54 -3.17 4.00
C TYR A 78 -7.16 -2.58 4.27
N LEU A 79 -6.13 -3.29 3.83
CA LEU A 79 -4.75 -2.82 3.89
C LEU A 79 -4.25 -2.54 2.47
N LEU A 80 -3.75 -1.33 2.24
CA LEU A 80 -3.09 -0.97 1.01
C LEU A 80 -1.71 -1.65 0.94
N GLU A 81 -1.50 -2.46 -0.08
CA GLU A 81 -0.29 -3.30 -0.23
C GLU A 81 1.01 -2.48 -0.18
N ALA A 82 1.05 -1.29 -0.80
CA ALA A 82 2.23 -0.43 -0.75
C ALA A 82 2.60 -0.02 0.69
N TYR A 83 1.60 0.28 1.52
CA TYR A 83 1.81 0.60 2.94
C TYR A 83 2.20 -0.64 3.76
N HIS A 84 1.68 -1.83 3.41
CA HIS A 84 2.11 -3.09 4.01
C HIS A 84 3.60 -3.36 3.76
N LEU A 85 4.09 -3.09 2.55
CA LEU A 85 5.51 -3.19 2.23
C LEU A 85 6.34 -2.18 3.02
N LEU A 86 5.89 -0.93 3.12
CA LEU A 86 6.58 0.12 3.88
C LEU A 86 6.67 -0.20 5.37
N HIS A 87 5.63 -0.80 5.97
CA HIS A 87 5.66 -1.27 7.35
C HIS A 87 6.84 -2.20 7.62
N CYS A 88 7.00 -3.23 6.78
CA CYS A 88 8.08 -4.20 6.91
C CYS A 88 9.46 -3.57 6.69
N ILE A 89 9.60 -2.69 5.68
CA ILE A 89 10.86 -2.00 5.39
C ILE A 89 11.29 -1.11 6.56
N ARG A 90 10.34 -0.37 7.15
CA ARG A 90 10.61 0.47 8.32
C ARG A 90 11.09 -0.37 9.51
N ILE A 91 10.42 -1.50 9.79
CA ILE A 91 10.85 -2.42 10.87
C ILE A 91 12.25 -2.96 10.61
N MET A 92 12.56 -3.39 9.39
CA MET A 92 13.90 -3.88 9.06
C MET A 92 14.96 -2.81 9.31
N ARG A 93 14.71 -1.56 8.93
CA ARG A 93 15.62 -0.43 9.19
C ARG A 93 15.82 -0.14 10.69
N LEU A 94 14.79 -0.33 11.51
CA LEU A 94 14.91 -0.16 12.97
C LEU A 94 15.67 -1.33 13.64
N THR A 95 15.73 -2.48 12.99
CA THR A 95 16.25 -3.73 13.58
C THR A 95 17.73 -3.98 13.25
N PHE A 96 18.19 -3.58 12.06
CA PHE A 96 19.57 -3.77 11.55
C PHE A 96 20.15 -2.45 11.13
#